data_AF-A0A963IZK5-F1
#
_entry.id   AF-A0A963IZK5-F1
#
_cell.length_a   1.000
_cell.length_b   1.000
_cell.length_c   1.000
_cell.angle_alpha   90.00
_cell.angle_beta   90.00
_cell.angle_gamma   90.00
#
_symmetry.space_group_name_H-M   'P 1'
#
loop_
_entity.id
_entity.type
_entity.pdbx_description
1 polymer ?
#
loop_
_entity_poly.entity_id
_entity_poly.type
_entity_poly.pdbx_seq_one_letter_code
_entity_poly.pdbx_strand_id
1 'polypeptide(L)' 'LFEAFFSTKSEGMGMGLNLCRSIVESHQGRMQAENIYNGSEVTGCRFSFWLPLAAPANDTTEPVANAHTPRTIA' A
#
# COMPACT_ATOMS: atom_id res chain seq x y z
N LEU A 1 -10.90 7.93 -13.61
CA LEU A 1 -10.71 6.51 -13.22
C LEU A 1 -10.66 6.31 -11.71
N PHE A 2 -9.90 7.12 -10.96
CA PHE A 2 -9.70 6.93 -9.51
C PHE A 2 -10.59 7.82 -8.63
N GLU A 3 -11.58 8.47 -9.23
CA GLU A 3 -12.61 9.19 -8.49
C GLU A 3 -13.46 8.18 -7.74
N ALA A 4 -13.79 8.50 -6.48
CA ALA A 4 -14.80 7.73 -5.77
C ALA A 4 -16.09 7.76 -6.58
N PHE A 5 -16.81 6.63 -6.62
CA PHE A 5 -18.09 6.49 -7.32
C PHE A 5 -18.03 6.32 -8.84
N PHE A 6 -16.85 6.20 -9.45
CA PHE A 6 -16.73 5.88 -10.88
C PHE A 6 -16.74 4.36 -11.14
N SER A 7 -17.77 3.86 -11.80
CA SER A 7 -17.92 2.47 -12.19
C SER A 7 -18.54 2.34 -13.57
N THR A 8 -18.08 1.35 -14.35
CA THR A 8 -18.70 0.95 -15.61
C THR A 8 -19.64 -0.26 -15.44
N LYS A 9 -19.75 -0.82 -14.23
CA LYS A 9 -20.65 -1.93 -13.91
C LYS A 9 -22.02 -1.41 -13.45
N SER A 10 -23.08 -2.09 -13.87
CA SER A 10 -24.47 -1.82 -13.50
C SER A 10 -24.74 -1.87 -11.99
N GLU A 11 -24.07 -2.77 -11.26
CA GLU A 11 -24.16 -2.91 -9.80
C GLU A 11 -22.78 -2.77 -9.12
N GLY A 12 -22.05 -1.70 -9.45
CA GLY A 12 -20.77 -1.40 -8.80
C GLY A 12 -20.68 0.07 -8.44
N MET A 13 -20.38 0.38 -7.17
CA MET A 13 -20.25 1.75 -6.68
C MET A 13 -18.87 2.37 -7.00
N GLY A 14 -17.98 1.70 -7.75
CA GLY A 14 -16.73 2.34 -8.21
C GLY A 14 -15.70 2.67 -7.11
N MET A 15 -15.80 2.03 -5.94
CA MET A 15 -14.95 2.36 -4.79
C MET A 15 -13.57 1.70 -4.81
N GLY A 16 -13.39 0.59 -5.53
CA GLY A 16 -12.18 -0.25 -5.44
C GLY A 16 -10.89 0.50 -5.82
N LEU A 17 -10.88 1.16 -6.98
CA LEU A 17 -9.68 1.87 -7.45
C LEU A 17 -9.37 3.12 -6.62
N ASN A 18 -10.40 3.79 -6.09
CA ASN A 18 -10.22 4.90 -5.18
C ASN A 18 -9.56 4.44 -3.87
N LEU A 19 -10.02 3.32 -3.29
CA LEU A 19 -9.40 2.71 -2.10
C LEU A 19 -7.94 2.31 -2.35
N CYS A 20 -7.64 1.66 -3.48
CA CYS A 20 -6.27 1.30 -3.85
C CYS A 20 -5.37 2.54 -3.89
N ARG A 21 -5.83 3.63 -4.51
CA ARG A 21 -5.08 4.89 -4.55
C ARG A 21 -4.86 5.45 -3.14
N SER A 22 -5.89 5.52 -2.31
CA SER A 22 -5.77 6.05 -0.95
C SER A 22 -4.79 5.26 -0.09
N ILE A 23 -4.77 3.92 -0.21
CA ILE A 23 -3.79 3.07 0.47
C ILE A 23 -2.38 3.41 0.01
N VAL A 24 -2.15 3.48 -1.32
CA VAL A 24 -0.84 3.80 -1.89
C VAL A 24 -0.37 5.20 -1.47
N GLU A 25 -1.24 6.20 -1.53
CA GLU A 25 -0.93 7.58 -1.14
C GLU A 25 -0.67 7.72 0.38
N SER A 26 -1.40 6.96 1.22
CA SER A 26 -1.14 6.89 2.66
C SER A 26 0.25 6.38 3.00
N HIS A 27 0.84 5.55 2.11
CA HIS A 27 2.21 5.06 2.23
C HIS A 27 3.20 5.93 1.44
N GLN A 28 2.84 7.18 1.12
CA GLN A 28 3.65 8.13 0.34
C GLN A 28 4.01 7.63 -1.07
N GLY A 29 3.23 6.67 -1.58
CA GLY A 29 3.38 6.11 -2.90
C GLY A 29 2.65 6.88 -3.98
N ARG A 30 2.72 6.36 -5.20
CA ARG A 30 1.97 6.87 -6.37
C ARG A 30 1.42 5.72 -7.18
N MET A 31 0.27 5.91 -7.81
CA MET A 31 -0.39 4.91 -8.65
C MET A 31 -0.74 5.49 -10.03
N GLN A 32 -0.57 4.67 -11.06
CA GLN A 32 -0.88 4.99 -12.46
C GLN A 32 -1.73 3.89 -13.08
N ALA A 33 -2.50 4.27 -14.11
CA ALA A 33 -3.27 3.36 -14.92
C ALA A 33 -3.13 3.77 -16.38
N GLU A 34 -2.88 2.79 -17.25
CA GLU A 34 -2.74 2.99 -18.68
C GLU A 34 -3.43 1.87 -19.46
N ASN A 35 -3.95 2.20 -20.64
CA ASN A 35 -4.47 1.21 -21.58
C ASN A 35 -3.30 0.62 -22.38
N ILE A 36 -3.36 -0.69 -22.65
CA ILE A 36 -2.42 -1.38 -23.52
C ILE A 36 -3.05 -1.47 -24.91
N TYR A 37 -2.32 -1.02 -25.94
CA TYR A 37 -2.81 -0.95 -27.31
C TYR A 37 -2.08 -1.93 -28.24
N ASN A 38 -2.81 -2.48 -29.21
CA ASN A 38 -2.25 -3.14 -30.39
C ASN A 38 -2.73 -2.39 -31.64
N GLY A 39 -1.87 -1.50 -32.18
CA GLY A 39 -2.29 -0.53 -33.18
C GLY A 39 -3.30 0.46 -32.59
N SER A 40 -4.49 0.56 -33.18
CA SER A 40 -5.58 1.42 -32.70
C SER A 40 -6.52 0.74 -31.71
N GLU A 41 -6.34 -0.56 -31.42
CA GLU A 41 -7.26 -1.34 -30.58
C GLU A 41 -6.75 -1.47 -29.14
N VAL A 42 -7.64 -1.29 -28.16
CA VAL A 42 -7.34 -1.53 -26.74
C VAL A 42 -7.39 -3.02 -26.47
N THR A 43 -6.28 -3.60 -26.03
CA THR A 43 -6.16 -5.04 -25.73
C THR A 43 -6.17 -5.35 -24.24
N GLY A 44 -5.97 -4.33 -23.39
CA GLY A 44 -5.99 -4.50 -21.94
C GLY A 44 -5.69 -3.21 -21.20
N CYS A 45 -5.43 -3.34 -19.90
CA CYS A 45 -5.02 -2.24 -19.04
C CYS A 45 -3.90 -2.69 -18.09
N ARG A 46 -3.02 -1.76 -17.73
CA ARG A 46 -1.98 -1.95 -16.72
C ARG A 46 -2.19 -0.95 -15.60
N PHE A 47 -2.09 -1.43 -14.37
CA PHE A 47 -2.00 -0.62 -13.19
C PHE A 47 -0.63 -0.81 -12.56
N SER A 48 0.03 0.30 -12.27
CA SER A 48 1.36 0.32 -11.68
C SER A 48 1.35 1.21 -10.44
N PHE A 49 2.09 0.84 -9.40
CA PHE A 49 2.28 1.70 -8.25
C PHE A 49 3.72 1.59 -7.73
N TRP A 50 4.14 2.63 -7.03
CA TRP A 50 5.44 2.72 -6.38
C TRP A 50 5.23 3.07 -4.91
N LEU A 51 6.05 2.49 -4.03
CA LEU A 51 6.11 2.76 -2.60
C LEU A 51 7.57 3.04 -2.19
N PRO A 52 7.81 3.95 -1.23
CA PRO A 52 9.13 4.08 -0.60
C PRO A 52 9.51 2.76 0.08
N LEU A 53 10.77 2.35 -0.06
CA LEU A 53 11.32 1.25 0.74
C LEU A 53 11.55 1.72 2.17
N ALA A 54 11.25 0.86 3.15
CA ALA A 54 11.62 1.13 4.53
C ALA A 54 13.14 1.29 4.62
N ALA A 55 13.60 2.27 5.41
CA ALA A 55 15.00 2.34 5.76
C ALA A 55 15.41 1.00 6.40
N PRO A 56 16.60 0.46 6.09
CA PRO A 56 17.06 -0.76 6.74
C PRO A 56 17.03 -0.53 8.25
N ALA A 57 16.43 -1.47 8.98
CA ALA A 57 16.49 -1.44 10.43
C ALA A 57 17.98 -1.48 10.80
N ASN A 58 18.49 -0.41 11.41
CA ASN A 58 19.78 -0.47 12.04
C ASN A 58 19.63 -1.47 13.19
N ASP A 59 20.17 -2.67 13.02
CA ASP A 59 20.27 -3.70 14.05
C ASP A 59 21.23 -3.21 15.15
N THR A 60 20.83 -2.20 15.91
CA THR A 60 21.45 -1.91 17.20
C THR A 60 20.89 -2.93 18.19
N THR A 61 21.51 -4.11 18.21
CA THR A 61 21.32 -5.08 19.28
C THR A 61 21.88 -4.47 20.57
N GLU A 62 21.05 -3.74 21.33
CA GLU A 62 21.37 -3.47 22.73
C GLU A 62 21.06 -4.72 23.56
N PRO A 63 22.03 -5.27 24.32
CA PRO A 63 21.76 -6.41 25.17
C PRO A 63 20.92 -5.92 26.36
N VAL A 64 19.64 -6.30 26.40
CA VAL A 64 18.78 -6.11 27.55
C VAL A 64 19.36 -6.92 28.72
N ALA A 65 20.11 -6.24 29.60
CA ALA A 65 20.53 -6.74 30.89
C ALA A 65 19.29 -6.92 31.78
N ASN A 66 18.75 -8.12 31.77
CA ASN A 66 17.56 -8.51 32.52
C ASN A 66 17.96 -8.80 33.98
N ALA A 67 17.98 -7.78 34.84
CA ALA A 67 18.15 -7.94 36.28
C ALA A 67 16.78 -7.85 36.97
N HIS A 68 16.12 -9.00 37.14
CA HIS A 68 14.90 -9.11 37.95
C HIS A 68 15.29 -9.44 39.39
N THR A 69 15.24 -8.45 40.28
CA THR A 69 15.50 -8.62 41.72
C THR A 69 14.35 -9.40 42.37
N PRO A 70 14.58 -10.53 43.06
CA PRO A 70 13.52 -11.22 43.78
C PRO A 70 13.11 -10.40 45.00
N ARG A 71 11.82 -10.01 45.08
CA ARG A 71 11.21 -9.51 46.32
C ARG A 71 10.69 -10.70 47.13
N THR A 72 11.28 -10.95 48.29
CA THR A 72 10.77 -11.89 49.30
C THR A 72 10.59 -11.16 50.63
N ILE A 73 9.34 -10.83 50.95
CA ILE A 73 8.77 -10.49 52.29
C ILE A 73 7.27 -10.84 52.14
N ALA A 74 6.56 -11.59 52.98
CA ALA A 74 6.72 -12.10 54.35
C ALA A 74 6.30 -13.58 54.42
#